data_AF-A0A7W2TIW6-F1
#
_entry.id   AF-A0A7W2TIW6-F1
#
_cell.length_a   1.000
_cell.length_b   1.000
_cell.length_c   1.000
_cell.angle_alpha   90.00
_cell.angle_beta   90.00
_cell.angle_gamma   90.00
#
_symmetry.space_group_name_H-M   'P 1'
#
loop_
_entity.id
_entity.type
_entity.pdbx_description
1 polymer ?
#
loop_
_entity_poly.entity_id
_entity_poly.type
_entity_poly.pdbx_seq_one_letter_code
_entity_poly.pdbx_strand_id
1 'polypeptide(L)'
;MTNYKNAKVLSQLTLGKATNYCSEYNPELLQAVPRTLNRDSLAIHAESLPFIGEDVWYAYELSWLNSTGKPIVAVAEFRFPCTSTNIVESKSFKLYLNSFNQSRFSSWQEVEDCLIKDLSNTAEGKAGVKLFPVDNCPALEINHQIFSENTLCIDDVELDIDNYQLDPTLLNNANIAGEMVKDESLVSHLLKSNCLITNQPDWASIYIQYSGQKISPSALLAYLISFRQHNEFHEQCVERIYCDLMKYCQVTELTVFARYTRRGGLDINPFRSTSTLHAPTGRTLRQ
;
A
#
# COMPACT_ATOMS: atom_id res chain seq x y z
N MET A 1 7.77 3.34 20.94
CA MET A 1 7.88 1.86 20.99
C MET A 1 6.57 1.29 20.51
N THR A 2 6.58 0.58 19.39
CA THR A 2 5.37 0.03 18.80
C THR A 2 4.80 -1.14 19.63
N ASN A 3 3.47 -1.17 19.81
CA ASN A 3 2.72 -2.14 20.65
C ASN A 3 2.76 -3.61 20.17
N TYR A 4 3.59 -3.94 19.19
CA TYR A 4 3.63 -5.25 18.54
C TYR A 4 4.23 -6.38 19.38
N LYS A 5 4.95 -6.08 20.47
CA LYS A 5 5.68 -7.07 21.27
C LYS A 5 4.80 -8.19 21.85
N ASN A 6 3.48 -7.99 21.95
CA ASN A 6 2.53 -8.98 22.50
C ASN A 6 1.42 -9.40 21.53
N ALA A 7 1.46 -8.96 20.27
CA ALA A 7 0.42 -9.31 19.29
C ALA A 7 0.57 -10.78 18.84
N LYS A 8 -0.23 -11.68 19.41
CA LYS A 8 -0.22 -13.12 19.07
C LYS A 8 -0.39 -13.40 17.57
N VAL A 9 -1.14 -12.55 16.87
CA VAL A 9 -1.34 -12.70 15.41
C VAL A 9 -0.02 -12.56 14.64
N LEU A 10 0.85 -11.62 15.03
CA LEU A 10 2.12 -11.39 14.33
C LEU A 10 3.10 -12.54 14.50
N SER A 11 3.11 -13.20 15.67
CA SER A 11 3.98 -14.36 15.90
C SER A 11 3.52 -15.60 15.14
N GLN A 12 2.26 -15.66 14.68
CA GLN A 12 1.70 -16.75 13.89
C GLN A 12 1.92 -16.57 12.38
N LEU A 13 2.26 -15.36 11.92
CA LEU A 13 2.52 -15.10 10.50
C LEU A 13 3.63 -16.00 9.94
N THR A 14 3.48 -16.37 8.67
CA THR A 14 4.46 -17.17 7.93
C THR A 14 5.63 -16.30 7.45
N LEU A 15 5.43 -14.97 7.41
CA LEU A 15 6.48 -13.99 7.14
C LEU A 15 7.65 -14.13 8.13
N GLY A 16 8.88 -14.17 7.60
CA GLY A 16 10.10 -14.40 8.38
C GLY A 16 10.43 -15.87 8.75
N LYS A 17 9.56 -16.85 8.45
CA LYS A 17 9.78 -18.28 8.76
C LYS A 17 10.18 -19.12 7.54
N ALA A 18 10.76 -20.31 7.79
CA ALA A 18 10.96 -21.34 6.76
C ALA A 18 9.62 -21.72 6.12
N THR A 19 9.63 -22.06 4.82
CA THR A 19 8.41 -22.20 4.05
C THR A 19 8.43 -23.49 3.23
N ASN A 20 7.36 -24.28 3.37
CA ASN A 20 7.08 -25.39 2.48
C ASN A 20 6.19 -24.88 1.35
N TYR A 21 6.59 -25.14 0.11
CA TYR A 21 5.82 -24.72 -1.06
C TYR A 21 4.64 -25.68 -1.29
N CYS A 22 3.45 -25.11 -1.46
CA CYS A 22 2.26 -25.83 -1.91
C CYS A 22 2.14 -25.64 -3.42
N SER A 23 2.01 -26.72 -4.16
CA SER A 23 1.88 -26.69 -5.63
C SER A 23 0.42 -26.80 -6.11
N GLU A 24 -0.50 -27.14 -5.23
CA GLU A 24 -1.92 -27.30 -5.53
C GLU A 24 -2.75 -26.26 -4.79
N TYR A 25 -3.88 -25.86 -5.37
CA TYR A 25 -4.68 -24.72 -4.96
C TYR A 25 -5.09 -24.87 -3.50
N ASN A 26 -4.73 -23.88 -2.70
CA ASN A 26 -4.96 -23.93 -1.26
C ASN A 26 -5.27 -22.53 -0.69
N PRO A 27 -6.56 -22.20 -0.47
CA PRO A 27 -6.97 -20.92 0.12
C PRO A 27 -6.63 -20.79 1.62
N GLU A 28 -6.37 -21.90 2.32
CA GLU A 28 -6.02 -21.88 3.76
C GLU A 28 -4.64 -21.26 4.04
N LEU A 29 -3.85 -21.03 2.99
CA LEU A 29 -2.56 -20.34 3.10
C LEU A 29 -2.70 -18.85 3.43
N LEU A 30 -3.84 -18.24 3.10
CA LEU A 30 -4.07 -16.82 3.31
C LEU A 30 -4.12 -16.47 4.81
N GLN A 31 -3.41 -15.42 5.19
CA GLN A 31 -3.36 -14.92 6.56
C GLN A 31 -3.91 -13.50 6.61
N ALA A 32 -4.94 -13.31 7.43
CA ALA A 32 -5.53 -12.02 7.72
C ALA A 32 -4.76 -11.31 8.85
N VAL A 33 -4.55 -10.00 8.71
CA VAL A 33 -4.06 -9.14 9.79
C VAL A 33 -5.09 -8.04 10.05
N PRO A 34 -5.68 -7.95 11.25
CA PRO A 34 -6.68 -6.92 11.55
C PRO A 34 -6.09 -5.52 11.39
N ARG A 35 -6.81 -4.62 10.71
CA ARG A 35 -6.39 -3.22 10.56
C ARG A 35 -6.32 -2.49 11.90
N THR A 36 -7.16 -2.88 12.86
CA THR A 36 -7.22 -2.34 14.23
C THR A 36 -5.87 -2.41 14.94
N LEU A 37 -5.08 -3.46 14.69
CA LEU A 37 -3.73 -3.62 15.26
C LEU A 37 -2.86 -2.36 15.09
N ASN A 38 -3.00 -1.69 13.95
CA ASN A 38 -2.25 -0.49 13.60
C ASN A 38 -3.06 0.79 13.86
N ARG A 39 -4.36 0.74 13.53
CA ARG A 39 -5.30 1.87 13.65
C ARG A 39 -5.51 2.32 15.09
N ASP A 40 -5.46 1.42 16.07
CA ASP A 40 -5.58 1.76 17.49
C ASP A 40 -4.47 2.73 17.92
N SER A 41 -3.24 2.56 17.40
CA SER A 41 -2.11 3.45 17.70
C SER A 41 -2.24 4.85 17.07
N LEU A 42 -3.12 4.99 16.08
CA LEU A 42 -3.44 6.23 15.39
C LEU A 42 -4.78 6.82 15.86
N ALA A 43 -5.43 6.21 16.85
CA ALA A 43 -6.80 6.55 17.29
C ALA A 43 -7.82 6.55 16.14
N ILE A 44 -7.65 5.64 15.17
CA ILE A 44 -8.60 5.42 14.07
C ILE A 44 -9.58 4.33 14.49
N HIS A 45 -10.88 4.61 14.40
CA HIS A 45 -11.95 3.66 14.71
C HIS A 45 -12.62 3.18 13.42
N ALA A 46 -12.97 1.88 13.36
CA ALA A 46 -13.50 1.26 12.13
C ALA A 46 -14.86 1.83 11.73
N GLU A 47 -15.66 2.26 12.71
CA GLU A 47 -17.00 2.84 12.54
C GLU A 47 -16.95 4.29 12.05
N SER A 48 -15.80 4.96 12.14
CA SER A 48 -15.62 6.37 11.84
C SER A 48 -14.23 6.66 11.27
N LEU A 49 -13.92 6.03 10.12
CA LEU A 49 -12.66 6.26 9.43
C LEU A 49 -12.53 7.73 9.00
N PRO A 50 -11.36 8.38 9.22
CA PRO A 50 -11.13 9.76 8.81
C PRO A 50 -10.83 9.91 7.32
N PHE A 51 -10.88 8.81 6.56
CA PHE A 51 -10.56 8.73 5.14
C PHE A 51 -11.44 7.68 4.45
N ILE A 52 -11.55 7.81 3.13
CA ILE A 52 -11.93 6.75 2.21
C ILE A 52 -10.71 6.29 1.41
N GLY A 53 -10.84 5.19 0.67
CA GLY A 53 -9.79 4.71 -0.22
C GLY A 53 -9.68 3.19 -0.26
N GLU A 54 -8.51 2.72 -0.69
CA GLU A 54 -8.25 1.32 -1.00
C GLU A 54 -6.75 1.00 -0.93
N ASP A 55 -6.44 -0.29 -0.82
CA ASP A 55 -5.10 -0.82 -1.03
C ASP A 55 -5.08 -1.52 -2.39
N VAL A 56 -4.30 -0.99 -3.33
CA VAL A 56 -4.16 -1.58 -4.68
C VAL A 56 -2.90 -2.42 -4.73
N TRP A 57 -3.03 -3.66 -5.18
CA TRP A 57 -1.91 -4.58 -5.30
C TRP A 57 -1.76 -5.02 -6.75
N TYR A 58 -0.51 -5.21 -7.18
CA TYR A 58 -0.22 -5.91 -8.41
C TYR A 58 0.57 -7.18 -8.12
N ALA A 59 0.09 -8.32 -8.62
CA ALA A 59 0.88 -9.55 -8.68
C ALA A 59 1.37 -9.77 -10.11
N TYR A 60 2.68 -9.89 -10.23
CA TYR A 60 3.38 -10.00 -11.51
C TYR A 60 3.74 -11.44 -11.88
N GLU A 61 3.52 -12.37 -10.96
CA GLU A 61 3.95 -13.77 -11.04
C GLU A 61 2.76 -14.74 -10.95
N LEU A 62 1.54 -14.32 -11.35
CA LEU A 62 0.38 -15.21 -11.33
C LEU A 62 0.44 -16.21 -12.51
N SER A 63 0.37 -17.50 -12.19
CA SER A 63 0.38 -18.58 -13.17
C SER A 63 -0.50 -19.75 -12.71
N TRP A 64 -1.10 -20.46 -13.67
CA TRP A 64 -1.88 -21.67 -13.42
C TRP A 64 -1.86 -22.60 -14.64
N LEU A 65 -2.49 -23.78 -14.55
CA LEU A 65 -2.66 -24.68 -15.68
C LEU A 65 -4.08 -24.57 -16.25
N ASN A 66 -4.23 -24.53 -17.57
CA ASN A 66 -5.56 -24.73 -18.17
C ASN A 66 -6.03 -26.19 -18.05
N SER A 67 -7.24 -26.49 -18.54
CA SER A 67 -7.82 -27.84 -18.51
C SER A 67 -6.94 -28.93 -19.14
N THR A 68 -6.14 -28.61 -20.17
CA THR A 68 -5.23 -29.56 -20.82
C THR A 68 -3.87 -29.67 -20.11
N GLY A 69 -3.58 -28.80 -19.15
CA GLY A 69 -2.34 -28.82 -18.36
C GLY A 69 -1.26 -27.89 -18.91
N LYS A 70 -1.62 -27.04 -19.88
CA LYS A 70 -0.73 -26.00 -20.40
C LYS A 70 -0.66 -24.84 -19.39
N PRO A 71 0.54 -24.38 -19.02
CA PRO A 71 0.70 -23.18 -18.21
C PRO A 71 0.10 -21.93 -18.88
N ILE A 72 -0.55 -21.10 -18.06
CA ILE A 72 -1.09 -19.79 -18.40
C ILE A 72 -0.48 -18.80 -17.40
N VAL A 73 -0.09 -17.62 -17.89
CA VAL A 73 0.48 -16.54 -17.09
C VAL A 73 -0.38 -15.29 -17.21
N ALA A 74 -0.49 -14.53 -16.11
CA ALA A 74 -1.21 -13.28 -16.06
C ALA A 74 -0.54 -12.28 -15.11
N VAL A 75 -0.82 -11.01 -15.32
CA VAL A 75 -0.68 -9.99 -14.29
C VAL A 75 -2.05 -9.81 -13.64
N ALA A 76 -2.08 -9.68 -12.31
CA ALA A 76 -3.33 -9.45 -11.59
C ALA A 76 -3.28 -8.11 -10.85
N GLU A 77 -4.37 -7.36 -10.94
CA GLU A 77 -4.66 -6.23 -10.05
C GLU A 77 -5.65 -6.70 -8.98
N PHE A 78 -5.37 -6.34 -7.73
CA PHE A 78 -6.28 -6.53 -6.62
C PHE A 78 -6.57 -5.19 -5.96
N ARG A 79 -7.83 -4.96 -5.56
CA ARG A 79 -8.25 -3.75 -4.84
C ARG A 79 -8.98 -4.15 -3.57
N PHE A 80 -8.48 -3.71 -2.44
CA PHE A 80 -9.09 -3.94 -1.13
C PHE A 80 -9.59 -2.63 -0.56
N PRO A 81 -10.89 -2.49 -0.23
CA PRO A 81 -11.38 -1.25 0.36
C PRO A 81 -10.72 -1.02 1.72
N CYS A 82 -10.38 0.24 2.04
CA CYS A 82 -9.78 0.55 3.35
C CYS A 82 -10.75 0.30 4.53
N THR A 83 -12.02 0.03 4.25
CA THR A 83 -13.06 -0.37 5.19
C THR A 83 -13.10 -1.86 5.52
N SER A 84 -12.34 -2.70 4.81
CA SER A 84 -12.20 -4.14 5.15
C SER A 84 -11.67 -4.32 6.57
N THR A 85 -12.12 -5.35 7.29
CA THR A 85 -11.65 -5.63 8.67
C THR A 85 -10.15 -5.91 8.70
N ASN A 86 -9.67 -6.66 7.72
CA ASN A 86 -8.32 -7.20 7.66
C ASN A 86 -7.56 -6.71 6.41
N ILE A 87 -6.25 -6.55 6.54
CA ILE A 87 -5.33 -6.64 5.39
C ILE A 87 -4.97 -8.11 5.15
N VAL A 88 -4.59 -8.42 3.91
CA VAL A 88 -4.03 -9.73 3.55
C VAL A 88 -2.50 -9.66 3.69
N GLU A 89 -1.89 -10.58 4.45
CA GLU A 89 -0.44 -10.56 4.66
C GLU A 89 0.32 -10.97 3.38
N SER A 90 1.26 -10.12 2.95
CA SER A 90 1.97 -10.22 1.66
C SER A 90 2.60 -11.58 1.35
N LYS A 91 3.28 -12.24 2.30
CA LYS A 91 3.92 -13.54 2.06
C LYS A 91 2.87 -14.64 2.00
N SER A 92 1.88 -14.64 2.88
CA SER A 92 0.74 -15.57 2.82
C SER A 92 0.04 -15.47 1.46
N PHE A 93 -0.15 -14.24 0.96
CA PHE A 93 -0.74 -13.97 -0.34
C PHE A 93 0.13 -14.53 -1.47
N LYS A 94 1.44 -14.31 -1.43
CA LYS A 94 2.37 -14.93 -2.39
C LYS A 94 2.24 -16.46 -2.41
N LEU A 95 2.20 -17.10 -1.25
CA LEU A 95 2.12 -18.56 -1.16
C LEU A 95 0.78 -19.08 -1.68
N TYR A 96 -0.31 -18.36 -1.39
CA TYR A 96 -1.61 -18.62 -1.98
C TYR A 96 -1.57 -18.52 -3.51
N LEU A 97 -1.01 -17.46 -4.09
CA LEU A 97 -0.88 -17.34 -5.55
C LEU A 97 -0.02 -18.47 -6.15
N ASN A 98 1.08 -18.85 -5.49
CA ASN A 98 1.91 -19.98 -5.92
C ASN A 98 1.18 -21.33 -5.92
N SER A 99 0.15 -21.49 -5.09
CA SER A 99 -0.68 -22.70 -5.04
C SER A 99 -1.47 -22.92 -6.34
N PHE A 100 -1.65 -21.87 -7.16
CA PHE A 100 -2.27 -21.99 -8.48
C PHE A 100 -1.35 -22.64 -9.52
N ASN A 101 -0.02 -22.63 -9.32
CA ASN A 101 0.96 -22.95 -10.36
C ASN A 101 0.80 -24.33 -11.00
N GLN A 102 0.47 -25.38 -10.22
CA GLN A 102 0.19 -26.72 -10.75
C GLN A 102 -1.30 -27.10 -10.70
N SER A 103 -2.16 -26.12 -10.46
CA SER A 103 -3.61 -26.30 -10.37
C SER A 103 -4.28 -26.06 -11.71
N ARG A 104 -5.25 -26.93 -12.05
CA ARG A 104 -5.99 -26.83 -13.31
C ARG A 104 -7.27 -26.03 -13.11
N PHE A 105 -7.47 -25.04 -13.99
CA PHE A 105 -8.70 -24.27 -14.10
C PHE A 105 -9.24 -24.34 -15.53
N SER A 106 -10.56 -24.35 -15.64
CA SER A 106 -11.28 -24.43 -16.91
C SER A 106 -11.24 -23.12 -17.70
N SER A 107 -11.09 -21.98 -17.02
CA SER A 107 -11.10 -20.65 -17.63
C SER A 107 -10.38 -19.60 -16.78
N TRP A 108 -10.13 -18.43 -17.38
CA TRP A 108 -9.65 -17.24 -16.65
C TRP A 108 -10.67 -16.75 -15.63
N GLN A 109 -11.97 -16.80 -15.97
CA GLN A 109 -13.04 -16.37 -15.08
C GLN A 109 -13.07 -17.20 -13.80
N GLU A 110 -12.85 -18.52 -13.90
CA GLU A 110 -12.80 -19.39 -12.71
C GLU A 110 -11.65 -19.00 -11.76
N VAL A 111 -10.48 -18.64 -12.31
CA VAL A 111 -9.36 -18.15 -11.51
C VAL A 111 -9.72 -16.81 -10.85
N GLU A 112 -10.30 -15.88 -11.60
CA GLU A 112 -10.74 -14.58 -11.08
C GLU A 112 -11.78 -14.74 -9.95
N ASP A 113 -12.77 -15.62 -10.13
CA ASP A 113 -13.81 -15.91 -9.15
C ASP A 113 -13.25 -16.53 -7.86
N CYS A 114 -12.30 -17.47 -7.98
CA CYS A 114 -11.58 -18.04 -6.83
C CYS A 114 -10.83 -16.95 -6.04
N LEU A 115 -10.05 -16.12 -6.74
CA LEU A 115 -9.30 -15.02 -6.14
C LEU A 115 -10.25 -14.04 -5.43
N ILE A 116 -11.34 -13.61 -6.07
CA ILE A 116 -12.34 -12.71 -5.47
C ILE A 116 -12.90 -13.31 -4.19
N LYS A 117 -13.34 -14.57 -4.24
CA LYS A 117 -13.96 -15.26 -3.10
C LYS A 117 -13.00 -15.35 -1.91
N ASP A 118 -11.82 -15.91 -2.12
CA ASP A 118 -10.90 -16.22 -1.03
C ASP A 118 -10.31 -14.95 -0.40
N LEU A 119 -9.99 -13.96 -1.24
CA LEU A 119 -9.46 -12.68 -0.78
C LEU A 119 -10.53 -11.84 -0.10
N SER A 120 -11.78 -11.90 -0.56
CA SER A 120 -12.89 -11.23 0.13
C SER A 120 -13.16 -11.83 1.51
N ASN A 121 -13.11 -13.17 1.60
CA ASN A 121 -13.25 -13.87 2.88
C ASN A 121 -12.10 -13.52 3.84
N THR A 122 -10.86 -13.50 3.34
CA THR A 122 -9.67 -13.17 4.16
C THR A 122 -9.67 -11.72 4.64
N ALA A 123 -9.98 -10.78 3.74
CA ALA A 123 -10.04 -9.37 4.07
C ALA A 123 -11.26 -9.01 4.93
N GLU A 124 -12.29 -9.85 4.93
CA GLU A 124 -13.63 -9.52 5.43
C GLU A 124 -14.13 -8.20 4.82
N GLY A 125 -14.07 -8.15 3.48
CA GLY A 125 -14.44 -6.99 2.68
C GLY A 125 -14.49 -7.37 1.21
N LYS A 126 -15.15 -6.56 0.38
CA LYS A 126 -15.30 -6.88 -1.04
C LYS A 126 -14.00 -6.63 -1.81
N ALA A 127 -13.23 -7.68 -2.07
CA ALA A 127 -12.03 -7.60 -2.91
C ALA A 127 -12.44 -7.44 -4.38
N GLY A 128 -11.79 -6.51 -5.09
CA GLY A 128 -11.81 -6.44 -6.55
C GLY A 128 -10.61 -7.18 -7.12
N VAL A 129 -10.81 -7.94 -8.19
CA VAL A 129 -9.73 -8.64 -8.91
C VAL A 129 -9.89 -8.35 -10.39
N LYS A 130 -8.77 -8.17 -11.09
CA LYS A 130 -8.75 -8.10 -12.54
C LYS A 130 -7.51 -8.79 -13.08
N LEU A 131 -7.70 -9.70 -14.02
CA LEU A 131 -6.63 -10.43 -14.67
C LEU A 131 -6.28 -9.83 -16.03
N PHE A 132 -5.00 -9.76 -16.35
CA PHE A 132 -4.47 -9.21 -17.58
C PHE A 132 -3.53 -10.20 -18.27
N PRO A 133 -3.68 -10.41 -19.59
CA PRO A 133 -2.62 -11.00 -20.40
C PRO A 133 -1.33 -10.16 -20.31
N VAL A 134 -0.17 -10.82 -20.38
CA VAL A 134 1.14 -10.15 -20.24
C VAL A 134 1.38 -9.04 -21.27
N ASP A 135 0.84 -9.20 -22.48
CA ASP A 135 0.98 -8.22 -23.57
C ASP A 135 -0.03 -7.07 -23.48
N ASN A 136 -1.03 -7.17 -22.58
CA ASN A 136 -2.10 -6.18 -22.46
C ASN A 136 -2.51 -5.99 -21.00
N CYS A 137 -1.70 -5.20 -20.28
CA CYS A 137 -1.99 -4.75 -18.94
C CYS A 137 -1.83 -3.22 -18.86
N PRO A 138 -2.92 -2.43 -19.01
CA PRO A 138 -2.86 -0.96 -18.94
C PRO A 138 -2.26 -0.45 -17.63
N ALA A 139 -2.38 -1.21 -16.54
CA ALA A 139 -1.79 -0.83 -15.26
C ALA A 139 -0.25 -0.88 -15.25
N LEU A 140 0.39 -1.53 -16.22
CA LEU A 140 1.85 -1.52 -16.38
C LEU A 140 2.37 -0.31 -17.15
N GLU A 141 1.50 0.53 -17.71
CA GLU A 141 1.91 1.80 -18.29
C GLU A 141 2.50 2.71 -17.21
N ILE A 142 3.60 3.38 -17.54
CA ILE A 142 4.22 4.32 -16.62
C ILE A 142 3.34 5.56 -16.57
N ASN A 143 2.77 5.83 -15.40
CA ASN A 143 1.97 7.04 -15.20
C ASN A 143 2.88 8.16 -14.68
N HIS A 144 3.22 9.09 -15.57
CA HIS A 144 4.00 10.29 -15.25
C HIS A 144 3.18 11.37 -14.53
N GLN A 145 1.85 11.23 -14.48
CA GLN A 145 0.89 12.26 -14.06
C GLN A 145 -0.19 11.65 -13.14
N ILE A 146 0.20 11.15 -11.96
CA ILE A 146 -0.72 10.43 -11.06
C ILE A 146 -1.92 11.30 -10.64
N PHE A 147 -1.69 12.57 -10.31
CA PHE A 147 -2.75 13.51 -9.91
C PHE A 147 -2.87 14.72 -10.84
N SER A 148 -1.74 15.24 -11.32
CA SER A 148 -1.69 16.45 -12.13
C SER A 148 -0.40 16.50 -12.95
N GLU A 149 -0.45 17.16 -14.11
CA GLU A 149 0.74 17.48 -14.91
C GLU A 149 1.72 18.40 -14.15
N ASN A 150 1.21 19.16 -13.18
CA ASN A 150 1.97 20.11 -12.36
C ASN A 150 2.40 19.51 -11.00
N THR A 151 2.52 18.19 -10.91
CA THR A 151 2.98 17.56 -9.66
C THR A 151 4.44 17.97 -9.38
N LEU A 152 4.68 18.64 -8.26
CA LEU A 152 6.00 19.13 -7.87
C LEU A 152 6.77 18.06 -7.10
N CYS A 153 7.95 17.68 -7.59
CA CYS A 153 8.87 16.85 -6.83
C CYS A 153 9.57 17.69 -5.75
N ILE A 154 9.54 17.23 -4.50
CA ILE A 154 10.14 17.93 -3.35
C ILE A 154 11.50 17.34 -2.94
N ASP A 155 12.05 16.38 -3.69
CA ASP A 155 13.25 15.65 -3.30
C ASP A 155 14.53 16.50 -3.36
N ASP A 156 14.56 17.53 -4.20
CA ASP A 156 15.73 18.41 -4.41
C ASP A 156 15.78 19.61 -3.44
N VAL A 157 14.87 19.67 -2.47
CA VAL A 157 14.87 20.73 -1.44
C VAL A 157 16.10 20.55 -0.53
N GLU A 158 16.90 21.60 -0.38
CA GLU A 158 18.07 21.58 0.50
C GLU A 158 17.67 21.43 1.98
N LEU A 159 18.24 20.41 2.62
CA LEU A 159 18.01 20.05 4.02
C LEU A 159 19.30 19.49 4.62
N ASP A 160 19.51 19.76 5.92
CA ASP A 160 20.47 19.01 6.73
C ASP A 160 19.70 18.04 7.62
N ILE A 161 20.03 16.74 7.56
CA ILE A 161 19.32 15.67 8.26
C ILE A 161 20.34 14.81 9.00
N ASP A 162 20.30 14.85 10.33
CA ASP A 162 21.16 14.07 11.23
C ASP A 162 20.40 13.00 12.04
N ASN A 163 19.06 13.04 12.01
CA ASN A 163 18.17 12.11 12.70
C ASN A 163 17.18 11.43 11.73
N TYR A 164 17.05 10.11 11.86
CA TYR A 164 16.19 9.27 11.01
C TYR A 164 15.15 8.46 11.81
N GLN A 165 14.91 8.85 13.06
CA GLN A 165 13.81 8.31 13.87
C GLN A 165 12.51 9.02 13.48
N LEU A 166 11.42 8.27 13.41
CA LEU A 166 10.09 8.82 13.09
C LEU A 166 9.75 9.96 14.07
N ASP A 167 9.51 11.14 13.51
CA ASP A 167 9.15 12.33 14.28
C ASP A 167 8.02 13.14 13.61
N PRO A 168 6.76 12.91 14.00
CA PRO A 168 5.63 13.69 13.49
C PRO A 168 5.67 15.17 13.89
N THR A 169 6.46 15.54 14.91
CA THR A 169 6.55 16.93 15.37
C THR A 169 7.32 17.83 14.40
N LEU A 170 8.03 17.24 13.43
CA LEU A 170 8.61 17.96 12.28
C LEU A 170 7.55 18.69 11.44
N LEU A 171 6.29 18.27 11.53
CA LEU A 171 5.17 18.94 10.88
C LEU A 171 4.60 20.12 11.70
N ASN A 172 5.08 20.36 12.92
CA ASN A 172 4.66 21.53 13.70
C ASN A 172 5.06 22.81 12.97
N ASN A 173 4.08 23.69 12.74
CA ASN A 173 4.26 24.92 11.97
C ASN A 173 4.81 24.68 10.55
N ALA A 174 4.54 23.50 9.96
CA ALA A 174 4.90 23.24 8.57
C ALA A 174 4.10 24.10 7.59
N ASN A 175 2.98 24.71 8.02
CA ASN A 175 2.22 25.61 7.16
C ASN A 175 2.93 26.96 6.96
N ILE A 176 2.91 27.47 5.74
CA ILE A 176 3.38 28.80 5.37
C ILE A 176 2.23 29.78 5.61
N ALA A 177 2.39 30.64 6.62
CA ALA A 177 1.34 31.56 7.05
C ALA A 177 0.91 32.51 5.93
N GLY A 178 -0.40 32.57 5.67
CA GLY A 178 -1.00 33.46 4.66
C GLY A 178 -1.00 32.90 3.23
N GLU A 179 -0.37 31.75 2.97
CA GLU A 179 -0.42 31.08 1.67
C GLU A 179 -1.47 29.97 1.67
N MET A 180 -2.47 30.09 0.80
CA MET A 180 -3.50 29.08 0.58
C MET A 180 -3.30 28.45 -0.80
N VAL A 181 -3.44 27.14 -0.88
CA VAL A 181 -3.36 26.38 -2.12
C VAL A 181 -4.62 25.56 -2.33
N LYS A 182 -4.90 25.29 -3.60
CA LYS A 182 -5.99 24.41 -4.03
C LYS A 182 -5.41 23.34 -4.95
N ASP A 183 -5.69 22.08 -4.63
CA ASP A 183 -5.27 20.90 -5.38
C ASP A 183 -3.75 20.83 -5.63
N GLU A 184 -2.95 21.38 -4.71
CA GLU A 184 -1.50 21.33 -4.83
C GLU A 184 -1.04 19.88 -4.73
N SER A 185 -0.26 19.45 -5.71
CA SER A 185 0.16 18.06 -5.90
C SER A 185 1.67 17.97 -5.74
N LEU A 186 2.11 17.22 -4.73
CA LEU A 186 3.52 17.00 -4.39
C LEU A 186 3.87 15.52 -4.56
N VAL A 187 5.14 15.25 -4.89
CA VAL A 187 5.68 13.89 -4.91
C VAL A 187 7.06 13.85 -4.25
N SER A 188 7.31 12.78 -3.50
CA SER A 188 8.66 12.40 -3.08
C SER A 188 8.95 10.96 -3.47
N HIS A 189 10.15 10.72 -4.00
CA HIS A 189 10.66 9.37 -4.32
C HIS A 189 11.54 8.81 -3.19
N LEU A 190 11.70 9.56 -2.09
CA LEU A 190 12.61 9.25 -1.00
C LEU A 190 11.96 8.48 0.16
N LEU A 191 10.66 8.18 0.09
CA LEU A 191 9.97 7.41 1.13
C LEU A 191 10.60 6.01 1.22
N LYS A 192 11.15 5.73 2.41
CA LYS A 192 11.65 4.43 2.79
C LYS A 192 11.20 4.13 4.21
N SER A 193 10.77 2.90 4.45
CA SER A 193 10.53 2.36 5.80
C SER A 193 11.18 0.97 5.90
N ASN A 194 10.92 0.25 6.97
CA ASN A 194 11.35 -1.12 7.16
C ASN A 194 10.12 -2.01 7.41
N CYS A 195 10.17 -3.22 6.87
CA CYS A 195 9.09 -4.17 7.05
C CYS A 195 9.06 -4.63 8.50
N LEU A 196 7.90 -4.49 9.14
CA LEU A 196 7.71 -4.79 10.56
C LEU A 196 8.19 -6.19 10.98
N ILE A 197 8.09 -7.20 10.11
CA ILE A 197 8.41 -8.59 10.43
C ILE A 197 9.84 -8.98 10.05
N THR A 198 10.36 -8.46 8.93
CA THR A 198 11.65 -8.90 8.37
C THR A 198 12.78 -7.89 8.55
N ASN A 199 12.47 -6.65 8.94
CA ASN A 199 13.37 -5.50 8.95
C ASN A 199 14.02 -5.17 7.59
N GLN A 200 13.57 -5.80 6.50
CA GLN A 200 14.05 -5.47 5.16
C GLN A 200 13.56 -4.07 4.76
N PRO A 201 14.29 -3.34 3.90
CA PRO A 201 13.96 -1.98 3.49
C PRO A 201 12.81 -1.92 2.48
N ASP A 202 11.77 -1.15 2.79
CA ASP A 202 10.64 -0.88 1.90
C ASP A 202 10.86 0.46 1.21
N TRP A 203 10.65 0.51 -0.11
CA TRP A 203 10.90 1.70 -0.93
C TRP A 203 9.62 2.12 -1.63
N ALA A 204 9.34 3.42 -1.65
CA ALA A 204 8.15 3.94 -2.31
C ALA A 204 8.40 5.32 -2.94
N SER A 205 7.56 5.64 -3.92
CA SER A 205 7.21 7.02 -4.22
C SER A 205 5.90 7.34 -3.49
N ILE A 206 5.79 8.52 -2.89
CA ILE A 206 4.57 9.00 -2.24
C ILE A 206 4.10 10.28 -2.91
N TYR A 207 2.82 10.29 -3.25
CA TYR A 207 2.12 11.39 -3.86
C TYR A 207 1.13 11.95 -2.84
N ILE A 208 1.15 13.28 -2.69
CA ILE A 208 0.29 14.00 -1.74
C ILE A 208 -0.41 15.11 -2.53
N GLN A 209 -1.73 15.06 -2.60
CA GLN A 209 -2.54 16.15 -3.14
C GLN A 209 -3.39 16.74 -2.04
N TYR A 210 -3.42 18.07 -1.91
CA TYR A 210 -4.17 18.71 -0.82
C TYR A 210 -4.66 20.11 -1.17
N SER A 211 -5.66 20.56 -0.41
CA SER A 211 -6.15 21.93 -0.39
C SER A 211 -6.13 22.47 1.04
N GLY A 212 -5.74 23.72 1.23
CA GLY A 212 -5.61 24.33 2.56
C GLY A 212 -4.45 25.32 2.66
N GLN A 213 -3.93 25.52 3.87
CA GLN A 213 -2.70 26.30 4.06
C GLN A 213 -1.52 25.55 3.46
N LYS A 214 -0.70 26.25 2.67
CA LYS A 214 0.45 25.68 1.99
C LYS A 214 1.42 25.04 2.97
N ILE A 215 1.83 23.82 2.70
CA ILE A 215 2.79 23.05 3.49
C ILE A 215 4.19 23.34 2.95
N SER A 216 5.12 23.62 3.85
CA SER A 216 6.53 23.83 3.56
C SER A 216 7.13 22.53 2.99
N PRO A 217 7.67 22.55 1.75
CA PRO A 217 8.29 21.38 1.14
C PRO A 217 9.44 20.79 1.99
N SER A 218 10.22 21.64 2.66
CA SER A 218 11.33 21.23 3.51
C SER A 218 10.86 20.48 4.76
N ALA A 219 9.84 20.99 5.44
CA ALA A 219 9.27 20.34 6.64
C ALA A 219 8.61 18.99 6.29
N LEU A 220 7.87 18.96 5.17
CA LEU A 220 7.26 17.73 4.67
C LEU A 220 8.31 16.69 4.29
N LEU A 221 9.36 17.08 3.56
CA LEU A 221 10.41 16.16 3.15
C LEU A 221 11.17 15.60 4.36
N ALA A 222 11.52 16.44 5.34
CA ALA A 222 12.16 15.99 6.58
C ALA A 222 11.28 14.97 7.33
N TYR A 223 9.97 15.23 7.44
CA TYR A 223 9.01 14.28 8.01
C TYR A 223 8.99 12.94 7.25
N LEU A 224 8.92 12.95 5.92
CA LEU A 224 8.93 11.72 5.10
C LEU A 224 10.25 10.95 5.27
N ILE A 225 11.39 11.64 5.36
CA ILE A 225 12.70 11.02 5.60
C ILE A 225 12.78 10.39 7.00
N SER A 226 12.04 10.90 7.99
CA SER A 226 12.02 10.33 9.35
C SER A 226 11.48 8.88 9.41
N PHE A 227 10.76 8.41 8.38
CA PHE A 227 10.33 7.02 8.26
C PHE A 227 11.47 6.04 7.96
N ARG A 228 12.66 6.53 7.58
CA ARG A 228 13.76 5.73 7.00
C ARG A 228 14.17 4.52 7.83
N GLN A 229 14.10 4.61 9.16
CA GLN A 229 14.41 3.50 10.08
C GLN A 229 13.17 2.92 10.77
N HIS A 230 11.98 3.42 10.46
CA HIS A 230 10.73 3.05 11.11
C HIS A 230 10.16 1.73 10.59
N ASN A 231 9.61 0.93 11.49
CA ASN A 231 9.08 -0.40 11.20
C ASN A 231 7.55 -0.38 11.13
N GLU A 232 6.96 -0.47 9.94
CA GLU A 232 5.50 -0.50 9.73
C GLU A 232 5.12 -1.33 8.50
N PHE A 233 3.84 -1.68 8.39
CA PHE A 233 3.26 -2.13 7.12
C PHE A 233 3.03 -0.93 6.19
N HIS A 234 2.98 -1.18 4.88
CA HIS A 234 2.82 -0.13 3.86
C HIS A 234 1.52 0.65 4.07
N GLU A 235 0.43 -0.06 4.31
CA GLU A 235 -0.92 0.49 4.55
C GLU A 235 -0.93 1.41 5.77
N GLN A 236 -0.28 0.97 6.85
CA GLN A 236 -0.19 1.75 8.07
C GLN A 236 0.64 3.02 7.89
N CYS A 237 1.77 2.93 7.16
CA CYS A 237 2.61 4.09 6.88
C CYS A 237 1.81 5.19 6.18
N VAL A 238 0.98 4.83 5.18
CA VAL A 238 0.10 5.79 4.50
C VAL A 238 -1.00 6.33 5.40
N GLU A 239 -1.64 5.49 6.22
CA GLU A 239 -2.65 5.94 7.18
C GLU A 239 -2.07 6.91 8.22
N ARG A 240 -0.84 6.65 8.69
CA ARG A 240 -0.11 7.55 9.60
C ARG A 240 0.16 8.89 8.94
N ILE A 241 0.73 8.89 7.74
CA ILE A 241 1.04 10.12 6.99
C ILE A 241 -0.23 10.94 6.78
N TYR A 242 -1.32 10.29 6.39
CA TYR A 242 -2.62 10.95 6.26
C TYR A 242 -3.06 11.61 7.58
N CYS A 243 -3.08 10.86 8.68
CA CYS A 243 -3.52 11.38 9.98
C CYS A 243 -2.62 12.49 10.52
N ASP A 244 -1.31 12.38 10.35
CA ASP A 244 -0.37 13.40 10.78
C ASP A 244 -0.55 14.69 9.97
N LEU A 245 -0.69 14.62 8.65
CA LEU A 245 -0.96 15.80 7.82
C LEU A 245 -2.30 16.47 8.16
N MET A 246 -3.36 15.69 8.36
CA MET A 246 -4.65 16.22 8.81
C MET A 246 -4.53 16.93 10.17
N LYS A 247 -3.77 16.35 11.11
CA LYS A 247 -3.62 16.87 12.47
C LYS A 247 -2.73 18.11 12.55
N TYR A 248 -1.54 18.04 11.97
CA TYR A 248 -0.50 19.07 12.10
C TYR A 248 -0.65 20.18 11.07
N CYS A 249 -1.03 19.84 9.83
CA CYS A 249 -1.15 20.82 8.75
C CYS A 249 -2.57 21.35 8.54
N GLN A 250 -3.58 20.73 9.17
CA GLN A 250 -4.99 21.17 9.18
C GLN A 250 -5.54 21.46 7.78
N VAL A 251 -5.17 20.61 6.81
CA VAL A 251 -5.66 20.70 5.43
C VAL A 251 -7.15 20.38 5.36
N THR A 252 -7.86 20.98 4.40
CA THR A 252 -9.31 20.79 4.24
C THR A 252 -9.65 19.60 3.36
N GLU A 253 -8.79 19.31 2.38
CA GLU A 253 -8.87 18.12 1.52
C GLU A 253 -7.48 17.50 1.42
N LEU A 254 -7.41 16.18 1.42
CA LEU A 254 -6.16 15.44 1.41
C LEU A 254 -6.32 14.13 0.68
N THR A 255 -5.37 13.83 -0.19
CA THR A 255 -5.15 12.51 -0.78
C THR A 255 -3.68 12.14 -0.59
N VAL A 256 -3.43 10.98 0.01
CA VAL A 256 -2.10 10.39 0.17
C VAL A 256 -2.08 9.04 -0.56
N PHE A 257 -1.15 8.89 -1.48
CA PHE A 257 -0.99 7.68 -2.26
C PHE A 257 0.47 7.26 -2.32
N ALA A 258 0.80 6.13 -1.71
CA ALA A 258 2.15 5.56 -1.82
C ALA A 258 2.16 4.41 -2.82
N ARG A 259 3.23 4.32 -3.59
CA ARG A 259 3.48 3.26 -4.56
C ARG A 259 4.79 2.57 -4.22
N TYR A 260 4.69 1.45 -3.51
CA TYR A 260 5.84 0.69 -3.04
C TYR A 260 6.40 -0.21 -4.13
N THR A 261 7.70 -0.45 -4.09
CA THR A 261 8.35 -1.45 -4.95
C THR A 261 7.92 -2.85 -4.56
N ARG A 262 7.83 -3.76 -5.53
CA ARG A 262 7.42 -5.14 -5.26
C ARG A 262 8.38 -5.88 -4.32
N ARG A 263 7.81 -6.82 -3.55
CA ARG A 263 8.55 -7.87 -2.84
C ARG A 263 8.00 -9.23 -3.19
N GLY A 264 8.89 -10.11 -3.64
CA GLY A 264 8.51 -11.47 -3.97
C GLY A 264 7.38 -11.57 -4.99
N GLY A 265 7.32 -10.66 -5.97
CA GLY A 265 6.34 -10.70 -7.05
C GLY A 265 5.05 -9.90 -6.82
N LEU A 266 4.88 -9.28 -5.64
CA LEU A 266 3.72 -8.43 -5.33
C LEU A 266 4.15 -7.03 -4.88
N ASP A 267 3.47 -6.00 -5.37
CA ASP A 267 3.56 -4.65 -4.81
C ASP A 267 2.25 -4.22 -4.12
N ILE A 268 2.35 -3.21 -3.26
CA ILE A 268 1.25 -2.67 -2.46
C ILE A 268 1.23 -1.16 -2.64
N ASN A 269 0.05 -0.61 -2.92
CA ASN A 269 -0.13 0.79 -3.23
C ASN A 269 -1.31 1.34 -2.42
N PRO A 270 -1.10 1.66 -1.13
CA PRO A 270 -2.17 2.17 -0.27
C PRO A 270 -2.56 3.60 -0.66
N PHE A 271 -3.85 3.83 -0.79
CA PHE A 271 -4.47 5.09 -1.17
C PHE A 271 -5.49 5.52 -0.10
N ARG A 272 -5.34 6.75 0.42
CA ARG A 272 -6.24 7.33 1.43
C ARG A 272 -6.61 8.74 1.01
N SER A 273 -7.88 9.08 1.05
CA SER A 273 -8.38 10.37 0.57
C SER A 273 -9.57 10.87 1.39
N THR A 274 -9.79 12.18 1.39
CA THR A 274 -11.02 12.82 1.90
C THR A 274 -12.20 12.66 0.95
N SER A 275 -11.98 12.60 -0.37
CA SER A 275 -13.06 12.76 -1.37
C SER A 275 -12.98 11.81 -2.56
N THR A 276 -11.83 11.22 -2.85
CA THR A 276 -11.66 10.28 -3.96
C THR A 276 -11.73 8.84 -3.47
N LEU A 277 -12.58 8.02 -4.08
CA LEU A 277 -12.74 6.62 -3.65
C LEU A 277 -11.65 5.69 -4.22
N HIS A 278 -11.25 5.91 -5.46
CA HIS A 278 -10.40 5.00 -6.21
C HIS A 278 -9.02 5.57 -6.49
N ALA A 279 -7.99 4.75 -6.32
CA ALA A 279 -6.62 5.11 -6.61
C ALA A 279 -6.41 5.20 -8.14
N PRO A 280 -5.60 6.17 -8.60
CA PRO A 280 -5.19 6.27 -10.00
C PRO A 280 -4.49 4.99 -10.51
N THR A 281 -4.60 4.76 -11.82
CA THR A 281 -3.97 3.62 -12.51
C THR A 281 -2.54 3.93 -12.97
N GLY A 282 -1.86 2.89 -13.46
CA GLY A 282 -0.49 2.96 -13.98
C GLY A 282 0.56 2.80 -12.88
N ARG A 283 1.81 2.55 -13.27
CA ARG A 283 2.94 2.30 -12.36
C ARG A 283 3.96 3.43 -12.34
N THR A 284 4.84 3.40 -11.37
CA THR A 284 6.09 4.17 -11.37
C THR A 284 7.25 3.33 -11.89
N LEU A 285 8.35 3.98 -12.28
CA LEU A 285 9.54 3.34 -12.85
C LEU A 285 10.16 2.26 -11.96
N ARG A 286 10.07 2.40 -10.63
CA ARG A 286 10.76 1.51 -9.66
C ARG A 286 9.91 0.32 -9.19
N GLN A 287 8.62 0.29 -9.50
CA GLN A 287 7.70 -0.75 -9.00
C GLN A 287 8.05 -2.15 -9.49
#